data_AF-A0A7G8G7X4-F1
#
_entry.id   AF-A0A7G8G7X4-F1
#
_cell.length_a   1.000
_cell.length_b   1.000
_cell.length_c   1.000
_cell.angle_alpha   90.00
_cell.angle_beta   90.00
_cell.angle_gamma   90.00
#
_symmetry.space_group_name_H-M   'P 1'
#
loop_
_entity.id
_entity.type
_entity.pdbx_description
1 polymer ?
#
loop_
_entity_poly.entity_id
_entity_poly.type
_entity_poly.pdbx_seq_one_letter_code
_entity_poly.pdbx_strand_id
1 'polypeptide(L)' 'MLRWFVAITPLAGAMAFPILVPITMAKVGIGAGVGVALVLSTLWFVAMLRTSEMPH' A
#
# COMPACT_ATOMS: atom_id res chain seq x y z
N MET A 1 -4.99 -16.88 -14.18
CA MET A 1 -3.78 -16.26 -13.58
C MET A 1 -4.04 -14.89 -12.95
N LEU A 2 -5.06 -14.12 -13.39
CA LEU A 2 -5.35 -12.77 -12.88
C LEU A 2 -5.78 -12.74 -11.39
N ARG A 3 -6.62 -13.69 -10.94
CA ARG A 3 -7.13 -13.80 -9.56
C ARG A 3 -6.06 -13.77 -8.45
N TRP A 4 -4.88 -14.36 -8.68
CA TRP A 4 -3.79 -14.34 -7.69
C TRP A 4 -3.18 -12.94 -7.54
N PHE A 5 -3.04 -12.18 -8.64
CA PHE A 5 -2.58 -10.80 -8.59
C PHE A 5 -3.59 -9.90 -7.86
N VAL A 6 -4.90 -10.13 -8.06
CA VAL A 6 -5.96 -9.41 -7.32
C VAL A 6 -5.88 -9.65 -5.81
N ALA A 7 -5.51 -10.86 -5.37
CA ALA A 7 -5.38 -11.19 -3.95
C ALA A 7 -4.08 -10.68 -3.31
N ILE A 8 -2.98 -10.64 -4.07
CA ILE A 8 -1.66 -10.21 -3.58
C ILE A 8 -1.60 -8.69 -3.34
N THR A 9 -2.22 -7.89 -4.22
CA THR A 9 -2.19 -6.42 -4.08
C THR A 9 -2.73 -5.94 -2.72
N PRO A 10 -3.91 -6.38 -2.22
CA PRO A 10 -4.39 -6.03 -0.89
C PRO A 10 -3.44 -6.46 0.23
N LEU A 11 -2.91 -7.68 0.15
CA LEU A 11 -1.98 -8.23 1.14
C LEU A 11 -0.69 -7.41 1.21
N ALA A 12 -0.16 -6.97 0.06
CA ALA A 12 1.03 -6.13 0.01
C ALA A 12 0.83 -4.81 0.77
N GLY A 13 -0.31 -4.14 0.59
CA GLY A 13 -0.64 -2.93 1.36
C GLY A 13 -0.79 -3.22 2.85
N ALA A 14 -1.54 -4.27 3.22
CA ALA A 14 -1.77 -4.64 4.61
C ALA A 14 -0.47 -4.92 5.40
N MET A 15 0.54 -5.48 4.74
CA MET A 15 1.85 -5.76 5.36
C MET A 15 2.80 -4.56 5.32
N ALA A 16 2.80 -3.78 4.24
CA ALA A 16 3.73 -2.67 4.06
C ALA A 16 3.48 -1.51 5.04
N PHE A 17 2.21 -1.17 5.28
CA PHE A 17 1.83 -0.04 6.16
C PHE A 17 2.32 -0.15 7.61
N PRO A 18 2.05 -1.25 8.35
CA PRO A 18 2.44 -1.37 9.76
C PRO A 18 3.96 -1.48 9.96
N ILE A 19 4.72 -1.72 8.89
CA ILE A 19 6.18 -1.83 8.95
C ILE A 19 6.82 -0.50 8.52
N LEU A 20 6.54 -0.06 7.30
CA LEU A 20 7.26 1.07 6.71
C LEU A 20 6.88 2.39 7.37
N VAL A 21 5.61 2.61 7.72
CA VAL A 21 5.19 3.88 8.33
C VAL A 21 5.79 4.05 9.73
N PRO A 22 5.66 3.10 10.69
CA PRO A 22 6.25 3.27 12.01
C PRO A 22 7.78 3.31 12.00
N ILE A 23 8.45 2.51 11.15
CA ILE A 23 9.91 2.57 11.03
C ILE A 23 10.35 3.95 10.54
N THR A 24 9.67 4.51 9.54
CA THR A 24 10.00 5.84 9.02
C THR A 24 9.75 6.92 10.08
N MET A 25 8.64 6.82 10.81
CA MET A 25 8.35 7.73 11.93
C MET A 25 9.43 7.66 13.01
N ALA A 26 9.86 6.45 13.39
CA ALA A 26 10.85 6.24 14.44
C ALA A 26 12.28 6.63 14.03
N LYS A 27 12.63 6.54 12.74
CA LYS A 27 14.01 6.74 12.26
C LYS A 27 14.25 8.08 11.59
N VAL A 28 13.24 8.65 10.94
CA VAL A 28 13.35 9.88 10.13
C VAL A 28 12.48 11.00 10.70
N GLY A 29 11.40 10.66 11.39
CA GLY A 29 10.50 11.59 12.07
C GLY A 29 9.06 11.52 11.54
N ILE A 30 8.16 12.14 12.30
CA ILE A 30 6.71 12.02 12.08
C ILE A 30 6.30 12.54 10.70
N GLY A 31 6.80 13.72 10.29
CA GLY A 31 6.48 14.32 8.99
C GLY A 31 6.89 13.44 7.81
N ALA A 32 8.07 12.80 7.87
CA ALA A 32 8.51 11.85 6.86
C ALA A 32 7.63 10.59 6.84
N GLY A 33 7.24 10.08 8.00
CA GLY A 33 6.31 8.95 8.11
C GLY A 33 4.93 9.24 7.53
N VAL A 34 4.38 10.43 7.76
CA VAL A 34 3.13 10.88 7.14
C VAL A 34 3.26 10.98 5.62
N GLY A 35 4.37 11.56 5.13
CA GLY A 35 4.65 11.62 3.69
C GLY A 35 4.75 10.23 3.04
N VAL A 36 5.44 9.29 3.69
CA VAL A 36 5.51 7.89 3.24
C VAL A 36 4.13 7.26 3.22
N ALA A 37 3.33 7.44 4.27
CA ALA A 37 1.96 6.90 4.31
C ALA A 37 1.11 7.41 3.13
N LEU A 38 1.21 8.70 2.79
CA LEU A 38 0.49 9.31 1.66
C LEU A 38 0.92 8.71 0.30
N VAL A 39 2.22 8.67 0.04
CA VAL A 39 2.76 8.13 -1.22
C VAL A 39 2.40 6.66 -1.36
N LEU A 40 2.60 5.88 -0.30
CA LEU A 40 2.37 4.44 -0.30
C LEU A 40 0.87 4.11 -0.44
N SER A 41 -0.01 4.89 0.21
CA SER A 41 -1.46 4.81 0.02
C SER A 41 -1.83 5.04 -1.44
N THR A 42 -1.33 6.11 -2.04
CA THR A 42 -1.68 6.51 -3.40
C THR A 42 -1.29 5.44 -4.40
N LEU A 43 -0.02 4.97 -4.34
CA LEU A 43 0.48 3.92 -5.23
C LEU A 43 -0.28 2.61 -5.06
N TRP A 44 -0.55 2.21 -3.81
CA TRP A 44 -1.30 1.00 -3.52
C TRP A 44 -2.74 1.08 -4.03
N PHE A 45 -3.42 2.21 -3.84
CA PHE A 45 -4.79 2.40 -4.31
C PHE A 45 -4.87 2.31 -5.83
N VAL A 46 -3.94 2.96 -6.55
CA VAL A 46 -3.84 2.85 -8.01
C VAL A 46 -3.64 1.40 -8.43
N ALA A 47 -2.72 0.67 -7.79
CA ALA A 47 -2.50 -0.74 -8.08
C ALA A 47 -3.78 -1.56 -7.83
N MET A 48 -4.48 -1.30 -6.72
CA MET A 48 -5.70 -1.98 -6.35
C MET A 48 -6.79 -1.78 -7.41
N LEU A 49 -7.02 -0.53 -7.84
CA LEU A 49 -7.96 -0.20 -8.93
C LEU A 49 -7.62 -0.92 -10.23
N ARG A 50 -6.34 -0.97 -10.59
CA ARG A 50 -5.87 -1.67 -11.82
C ARG A 50 -6.03 -3.18 -11.75
N THR A 51 -6.00 -3.75 -10.54
CA THR A 51 -6.23 -5.19 -10.31
C THR A 51 -7.68 -5.52 -9.96
N SER A 52 -8.56 -4.52 -9.85
CA SER A 52 -9.97 -4.74 -9.53
C SER A 52 -10.67 -5.36 -10.72
N GLU A 53 -10.95 -6.67 -10.68
CA GLU A 53 -11.90 -7.31 -11.61
C GLU A 53 -13.32 -6.81 -11.24
N MET A 54 -13.75 -5.68 -11.80
CA MET A 54 -15.17 -5.27 -11.72
C MET A 54 -15.99 -6.26 -12.56
N PRO A 55 -17.00 -6.96 -11.98
CA PRO A 55 -17.90 -7.80 -12.75
C PRO A 55 -18.55 -6.97 -13.86
N HIS A 56 -18.42 -7.42 -15.11
CA HIS A 56 -19.20 -6.88 -16.23
C HIS A 56 -20.62 -7.46 -16.19
#